data_AF-A0A9W5YRA8-F1
#
_entry.id   AF-A0A9W5YRA8-F1
#
_cell.length_a   1.000
_cell.length_b   1.000
_cell.length_c   1.000
_cell.angle_alpha   90.00
_cell.angle_beta   90.00
_cell.angle_gamma   90.00
#
_symmetry.space_group_name_H-M   'P 1'
#
loop_
_entity.id
_entity.type
_entity.pdbx_description
1 polymer ?
#
loop_
_entity_poly.entity_id
_entity_poly.type
_entity_poly.pdbx_seq_one_letter_code
_entity_poly.pdbx_strand_id
1 'polypeptide(L)'
;MFLDEELPPNAILIESREILDDIQHRGSAHTDLKPRDMTVSLADEWERVLWIDLNSAQTFLEGDLSPRQRRWFEEEYDMMD
;
A
#
# COMPACT_ATOMS: atom_id res chain seq x y z
N MET A 1 3.33 -19.39 -15.63
CA MET A 1 4.27 -19.23 -16.75
C MET A 1 4.41 -17.73 -16.99
N PHE A 2 5.29 -17.06 -16.27
CA PHE A 2 5.55 -15.62 -16.35
C PHE A 2 7.00 -15.32 -15.95
N LEU A 3 7.98 -16.06 -16.50
CA LEU A 3 9.39 -15.89 -16.14
C LEU A 3 10.18 -14.99 -17.10
N ASP A 4 9.56 -14.34 -18.08
CA ASP A 4 10.27 -13.59 -19.13
C ASP A 4 9.65 -12.24 -19.54
N GLU A 5 8.61 -11.75 -18.87
CA GLU A 5 8.17 -10.36 -19.09
C GLU A 5 8.78 -9.49 -17.99
N GLU A 6 9.82 -8.71 -18.35
CA GLU A 6 10.27 -7.61 -17.49
C GLU A 6 9.04 -6.80 -17.11
N LEU A 7 8.76 -6.73 -15.81
CA LEU A 7 7.66 -5.94 -15.28
C LEU A 7 7.73 -4.53 -15.87
N PRO A 8 6.60 -3.94 -16.30
CA PRO A 8 6.62 -2.57 -16.77
C PRO A 8 7.28 -1.68 -15.71
N PRO A 9 7.97 -0.58 -16.08
CA PRO A 9 8.80 0.20 -15.16
C PRO A 9 8.07 0.72 -13.91
N ASN A 10 6.73 0.69 -13.92
CA ASN A 10 5.82 1.12 -12.85
C ASN A 10 5.02 -0.03 -12.21
N ALA A 11 5.33 -1.31 -12.47
CA ALA A 11 4.56 -2.43 -11.91
C ALA A 11 4.52 -2.41 -10.38
N ILE A 12 5.66 -2.10 -9.73
CA ILE A 12 5.75 -1.97 -8.28
C ILE A 12 4.81 -0.86 -7.77
N LEU A 13 4.73 0.26 -8.50
CA LEU A 13 3.86 1.38 -8.15
C LEU A 13 2.39 1.01 -8.32
N ILE A 14 2.05 0.29 -9.41
CA ILE A 14 0.68 -0.21 -9.66
C ILE A 14 0.25 -1.15 -8.55
N GLU A 15 1.04 -2.18 -8.23
CA GLU A 15 0.71 -3.11 -7.15
C GLU A 15 0.63 -2.42 -5.78
N SER A 16 1.53 -1.46 -5.52
CA SER A 16 1.50 -0.69 -4.27
C SER A 16 0.22 0.14 -4.14
N ARG A 17 -0.26 0.70 -5.25
CA ARG A 17 -1.50 1.48 -5.29
C ARG A 17 -2.73 0.59 -5.06
N GLU A 18 -2.76 -0.59 -5.67
CA GLU A 18 -3.83 -1.57 -5.43
C GLU A 18 -3.89 -2.02 -3.97
N ILE A 19 -2.73 -2.26 -3.35
CA ILE A 19 -2.63 -2.60 -1.91
C ILE A 19 -3.11 -1.42 -1.04
N LEU A 20 -2.75 -0.18 -1.40
CA LEU A 20 -3.20 1.01 -0.68
C LEU A 20 -4.72 1.12 -0.69
N ASP A 21 -5.32 1.00 -1.87
CA ASP A 21 -6.77 1.09 -2.06
C ASP A 21 -7.49 0.03 -1.21
N ASP A 22 -6.98 -1.20 -1.19
CA ASP A 22 -7.52 -2.30 -0.37
C ASP A 22 -7.44 -2.02 1.15
N ILE A 23 -6.35 -1.42 1.62
CA ILE A 23 -6.15 -1.04 3.03
C ILE A 23 -7.10 0.09 3.41
N GLN A 24 -7.18 1.13 2.58
CA GLN A 24 -8.01 2.30 2.84
C GLN A 24 -9.50 1.97 2.76
N HIS A 25 -9.91 1.10 1.84
CA HIS A 25 -11.29 0.61 1.73
C HIS A 25 -11.75 -0.12 3.00
N ARG A 26 -10.82 -0.70 3.76
CA ARG A 26 -11.08 -1.33 5.07
C ARG A 26 -11.02 -0.34 6.24
N GLY A 27 -10.99 0.96 5.96
CA GLY A 27 -10.91 2.01 6.98
C GLY A 27 -9.59 2.00 7.75
N SER A 28 -8.52 1.52 7.13
CA SER A 28 -7.19 1.46 7.75
C SER A 28 -6.23 2.41 7.05
N ALA A 29 -5.35 3.04 7.83
CA ALA A 29 -4.23 3.84 7.35
C ALA A 29 -2.92 3.24 7.88
N HIS A 30 -1.86 3.20 7.07
CA HIS A 30 -0.56 2.67 7.47
C HIS A 30 0.17 3.67 8.39
N THR A 31 0.06 4.96 8.08
CA THR A 31 0.56 6.14 8.81
C THR A 31 2.09 6.29 8.90
N ASP A 32 2.87 5.36 8.34
CA ASP A 32 4.30 5.51 8.02
C ASP A 32 4.60 4.96 6.63
N LEU A 33 3.75 5.29 5.65
CA LEU A 33 3.87 4.79 4.29
C LEU A 33 5.17 5.26 3.61
N LYS A 34 6.22 4.43 3.60
CA LYS A 34 7.50 4.77 2.93
C LYS A 34 8.08 3.61 2.16
N PRO A 35 8.94 3.87 1.15
CA PRO A 35 9.54 2.81 0.33
C PRO A 35 10.31 1.75 1.13
N ARG A 36 10.87 2.10 2.30
CA ARG A 36 11.56 1.14 3.18
C ARG A 36 10.61 0.09 3.79
N ASP A 37 9.32 0.38 3.84
CA ASP A 37 8.27 -0.44 4.43
C ASP A 37 7.58 -1.30 3.35
N MET A 38 8.12 -1.27 2.13
CA MET A 38 7.73 -2.13 1.01
C MET A 38 8.83 -3.13 0.69
N THR A 39 8.47 -4.37 0.39
CA THR A 39 9.40 -5.40 -0.05
C THR A 39 8.83 -6.20 -1.21
N VAL A 40 9.70 -6.64 -2.13
CA VAL A 40 9.31 -7.54 -3.22
C VAL A 40 9.64 -8.96 -2.79
N SER A 41 8.61 -9.80 -2.72
CA SER A 41 8.76 -11.21 -2.42
C SER A 41 8.92 -11.99 -3.71
N LEU A 42 10.10 -12.57 -3.91
CA LEU A 42 10.39 -13.53 -4.98
C LEU A 42 10.08 -14.95 -4.47
N ALA A 43 8.79 -15.27 -4.31
CA ALA A 43 8.40 -16.65 -4.01
C ALA A 43 8.39 -17.45 -5.32
N ASP A 44 8.75 -18.74 -5.28
CA ASP A 44 9.07 -19.61 -6.43
C ASP A 44 8.08 -19.60 -7.63
N GLU A 45 6.88 -19.02 -7.47
CA GLU A 45 5.85 -18.95 -8.50
C GLU A 45 5.29 -17.53 -8.77
N TRP A 46 5.54 -16.54 -7.89
CA TRP A 46 4.94 -15.21 -7.98
C TRP A 46 5.85 -14.13 -7.39
N GLU A 47 6.17 -13.12 -8.19
CA GLU A 47 6.64 -11.83 -7.68
C GLU A 47 5.43 -11.05 -7.15
N ARG A 48 5.56 -10.49 -5.95
CA ARG A 48 4.52 -9.66 -5.33
C ARG A 48 5.11 -8.58 -4.45
N VAL A 49 4.49 -7.41 -4.43
CA VAL A 49 4.76 -6.37 -3.44
C VAL A 49 4.10 -6.73 -2.11
N LEU A 50 4.85 -6.60 -1.02
CA LEU A 50 4.37 -6.72 0.35
C LEU A 50 4.60 -5.42 1.09
N TRP A 51 3.57 -4.94 1.78
CA TRP A 51 3.71 -3.88 2.77
C TRP A 51 3.94 -4.50 4.14
N ILE A 52 5.02 -4.06 4.78
CA ILE A 52 5.46 -4.54 6.09
C ILE A 52 5.43 -3.38 7.09
N ASP A 53 5.87 -3.64 8.32
CA ASP A 53 5.92 -2.67 9.42
C ASP A 53 4.58 -1.96 9.70
N LEU A 54 3.54 -2.75 9.96
CA LEU A 54 2.20 -2.25 10.31
C LEU A 54 2.08 -1.78 11.78
N ASN A 55 3.20 -1.51 12.47
CA ASN A 55 3.18 -1.14 13.90
C ASN A 55 2.51 0.22 14.15
N SER A 56 2.58 1.11 13.17
CA SER A 56 1.93 2.43 13.21
C SER A 56 0.50 2.38 12.68
N ALA A 57 0.10 1.28 12.02
CA ALA A 57 -1.17 1.19 11.32
C ALA A 57 -2.34 1.40 12.28
N GLN A 58 -3.33 2.16 11.81
CA GLN A 58 -4.53 2.47 12.57
C GLN A 58 -5.76 2.04 11.79
N THR A 59 -6.65 1.32 12.47
CA THR A 59 -7.97 0.96 11.94
C THR A 59 -9.02 1.87 12.58
N PHE A 60 -9.87 2.46 11.75
CA PHE A 60 -10.98 3.28 12.17
C PHE A 60 -12.30 2.52 11.95
N LEU A 61 -13.21 2.64 12.92
CA LEU A 61 -14.56 2.12 12.76
C LEU A 61 -15.30 2.94 11.70
N GLU A 62 -16.24 2.31 10.99
CA GLU A 62 -17.13 3.00 10.07
C GLU A 62 -17.83 4.17 10.79
N GLY A 63 -17.58 5.38 10.32
CA GLY A 63 -18.02 6.62 10.94
C GLY A 63 -17.23 7.84 10.45
N ASP A 64 -17.48 9.00 11.04
CA ASP A 64 -16.84 10.24 10.61
C ASP A 64 -15.38 10.30 11.05
N LEU A 65 -14.47 10.16 10.09
CA LEU A 65 -13.07 10.48 10.27
C LEU A 65 -12.90 11.97 10.60
N SER A 66 -12.15 12.26 11.65
CA SER A 66 -11.74 13.63 11.96
C SER A 66 -10.97 14.22 10.76
N PRO A 67 -10.93 15.56 10.61
CA PRO A 67 -10.19 16.19 9.52
C PRO A 67 -8.71 15.75 9.46
N ARG A 68 -8.09 15.51 10.62
CA ARG A 68 -6.71 15.02 10.69
C ARG A 68 -6.58 13.59 10.16
N GLN A 69 -7.53 12.71 10.48
CA GLN A 69 -7.51 11.33 9.99
C GLN A 69 -7.73 11.28 8.49
N ARG A 70 -8.71 12.03 7.95
CA ARG A 70 -8.91 12.13 6.49
C ARG A 70 -7.64 12.54 5.76
N ARG A 71 -6.93 13.53 6.32
CA ARG A 71 -5.66 13.98 5.77
C ARG A 71 -4.60 12.86 5.72
N TRP A 72 -4.60 11.90 6.63
CA TRP A 72 -3.69 10.76 6.54
C TRP A 72 -3.97 9.89 5.31
N PHE A 73 -5.24 9.62 5.00
CA PHE A 73 -5.63 8.87 3.80
C PHE A 73 -5.27 9.62 2.52
N GLU A 74 -5.53 10.93 2.49
CA GLU A 74 -5.19 11.81 1.36
C GLU A 74 -3.67 11.88 1.15
N GLU A 75 -2.88 12.07 2.21
CA GLU A 75 -1.41 12.12 2.12
C GLU A 75 -0.82 10.78 1.65
N GLU A 76 -1.36 9.64 2.11
CA GLU A 76 -0.93 8.32 1.62
C GLU A 76 -1.23 8.11 0.13
N TYR A 77 -2.40 8.58 -0.31
CA TYR A 77 -2.81 8.49 -1.72
C TYR A 77 -1.94 9.38 -2.62
N ASP A 78 -1.69 10.62 -2.20
CA ASP A 78 -0.84 11.59 -2.92
C ASP A 78 0.62 11.13 -3.04
N MET A 79 1.09 10.24 -2.16
CA MET A 79 2.43 9.65 -2.24
C MET A 79 2.57 8.59 -3.35
N MET A 80 1.46 8.13 -3.94
CA MET A 80 1.40 7.09 -4.98
C MET A 80 0.95 7.64 -6.36
N ASP A 81 0.74 8.95 -6.50
CA ASP A 81 0.52 9.70 -7.75
C ASP A 81 1.84 10.25 -8.33
#